data_AF-A0A9E0X5G1-F1
#
_entry.id   AF-A0A9E0X5G1-F1
#
_cell.length_a   1.000
_cell.length_b   1.000
_cell.length_c   1.000
_cell.angle_alpha   90.00
_cell.angle_beta   90.00
_cell.angle_gamma   90.00
#
_symmetry.space_group_name_H-M   'P 1'
#
loop_
_entity.id
_entity.type
_entity.pdbx_description
1 polymer ?
#
loop_
_entity_poly.entity_id
_entity_poly.type
_entity_poly.pdbx_seq_one_letter_code
_entity_poly.pdbx_strand_id
1 'polypeptide(L)'
;MTITIENSQEIDERIEKRLALLRDSMELKLTKEVDQLLKIRFETTGKFLSLAFGLVALVFTAFGVKTLLDVKEVARDTAIMEVKKKLAIDDPNSDFRRDIDKVVARGLIDSYLLALAKNKEERFQQELSMSENDLRRIRAVITDKRTSVKDFSDAVEVLLKSSARAQDDSTEVLVKDLAAATEDQYRWFSGQPEKLAALLRFYTGDALISRSAAVLSDEKAPKSLKLAAIAYSGKQDIQSGTLLGKLTTNSDSDIANGAASALARVDPSSLYLKAVLDAASISSDDNNRARAIRIAIELAKPSLQSNPFVDDPKLDERRKLAAEVIRSAIRSDFVFRLSRDLGGGPNASLYVSSRKNPHRYHRVSNDVLLGPARGAISALFLAASKDPKELFAVVRALCLDEDERCWGLIRLDLTEGARVTLEGGQEIDSIKAPGGVSLRSENAKADSPIVVTWTDTDANSKRGKLISLVSPENIRYSVAVSKTLARTDED
;
A
#
# COMPACT_ATOMS: atom_id res chain seq x y z
N MET A 1 -1.36 87.89 -24.88
CA MET A 1 -1.19 86.98 -26.02
C MET A 1 -0.24 85.87 -25.59
N THR A 2 -0.61 84.66 -25.97
CA THR A 2 -0.24 83.29 -25.58
C THR A 2 1.27 82.94 -25.48
N ILE A 3 1.65 82.30 -24.34
CA ILE A 3 2.44 81.05 -24.08
C ILE A 3 3.59 80.63 -25.03
N THR A 4 4.75 80.25 -24.44
CA THR A 4 5.48 78.93 -24.53
C THR A 4 6.78 78.98 -23.70
N ILE A 5 6.91 78.27 -22.58
CA ILE A 5 7.58 76.95 -22.35
C ILE A 5 8.90 76.74 -23.11
N GLU A 6 10.02 76.98 -22.44
CA GLU A 6 11.31 76.27 -22.65
C GLU A 6 12.13 76.32 -21.34
N ASN A 7 11.51 75.81 -20.26
CA ASN A 7 11.91 76.00 -18.86
C ASN A 7 12.54 74.72 -18.24
N SER A 8 13.32 73.94 -19.00
CA SER A 8 13.95 72.70 -18.49
C SER A 8 15.45 72.54 -18.77
N GLN A 9 16.09 73.42 -19.54
CA GLN A 9 17.56 73.36 -19.72
C GLN A 9 18.32 74.33 -18.79
N GLU A 10 17.70 75.44 -18.38
CA GLU A 10 18.37 76.44 -17.53
C GLU A 10 18.44 76.04 -16.05
N ILE A 11 17.60 75.08 -15.62
CA ILE A 11 17.55 74.61 -14.23
C ILE A 11 18.60 73.51 -14.00
N ASP A 12 18.82 72.61 -14.97
CA ASP A 12 19.79 71.52 -14.83
C ASP A 12 21.25 72.01 -14.93
N GLU A 13 21.56 73.01 -15.78
CA GLU A 13 22.89 73.64 -15.80
C GLU A 13 23.22 74.42 -14.51
N ARG A 14 22.22 75.00 -13.85
CA ARG A 14 22.41 75.70 -12.56
C ARG A 14 22.65 74.74 -11.40
N ILE A 15 22.11 73.52 -11.45
CA ILE A 15 22.31 72.50 -10.43
C ILE A 15 23.71 71.87 -10.57
N GLU A 16 24.16 71.54 -11.79
CA GLU A 16 25.52 71.04 -12.02
C GLU A 16 26.61 72.07 -11.70
N LYS A 17 26.44 73.35 -12.09
CA LYS A 17 27.40 74.41 -11.72
C LYS A 17 27.48 74.64 -10.21
N ARG A 18 26.37 74.50 -9.47
CA ARG A 18 26.38 74.66 -8.00
C ARG A 18 26.96 73.45 -7.28
N LEU A 19 26.80 72.24 -7.81
CA LEU A 19 27.42 71.02 -7.26
C LEU A 19 28.94 70.96 -7.51
N ALA A 20 29.41 71.42 -8.68
CA ALA A 20 30.84 71.52 -8.98
C ALA A 20 31.54 72.60 -8.13
N LEU A 21 30.91 73.76 -7.93
CA LEU A 21 31.46 74.84 -7.08
C LEU A 21 31.45 74.51 -5.57
N LEU A 22 30.53 73.66 -5.11
CA LEU A 22 30.53 73.16 -3.72
C LEU A 22 31.60 72.09 -3.47
N ARG A 23 31.94 71.28 -4.48
CA ARG A 23 32.99 70.26 -4.38
C ARG A 23 34.40 70.87 -4.44
N ASP A 24 34.64 71.78 -5.38
CA ASP A 24 35.93 72.46 -5.50
C ASP A 24 36.19 73.46 -4.37
N SER A 25 35.17 74.11 -3.80
CA SER A 25 35.36 75.03 -2.67
C SER A 25 35.54 74.33 -1.31
N MET A 26 35.15 73.05 -1.19
CA MET A 26 35.43 72.23 -0.01
C MET A 26 36.83 71.58 -0.08
N GLU A 27 37.28 71.09 -1.23
CA GLU A 27 38.62 70.50 -1.36
C GLU A 27 39.74 71.54 -1.26
N LEU A 28 39.56 72.76 -1.79
CA LEU A 28 40.60 73.80 -1.80
C LEU A 28 40.70 74.62 -0.50
N LYS A 29 39.66 74.62 0.36
CA LYS A 29 39.73 75.21 1.71
C LYS A 29 40.23 74.23 2.76
N LEU A 30 39.98 72.93 2.62
CA LEU A 30 40.53 71.93 3.54
C LEU A 30 42.03 71.70 3.33
N THR A 31 42.56 71.80 2.11
CA THR A 31 43.99 71.51 1.87
C THR A 31 44.94 72.69 2.10
N LYS A 32 44.49 73.94 2.03
CA LYS A 32 45.38 75.11 2.24
C LYS A 32 45.43 75.66 3.67
N GLU A 33 44.41 75.45 4.49
CA GLU A 33 44.45 75.86 5.91
C GLU A 33 45.06 74.78 6.82
N VAL A 34 45.01 73.51 6.42
CA VAL A 34 45.61 72.39 7.17
C VAL A 34 47.14 72.34 7.00
N ASP A 35 47.67 72.71 5.82
CA ASP A 35 49.11 72.62 5.53
C ASP A 35 49.96 73.78 6.12
N GLN A 36 49.35 74.92 6.47
CA GLN A 36 50.07 76.06 7.08
C GLN A 36 49.97 76.11 8.61
N LEU A 37 48.94 75.53 9.23
CA LEU A 37 48.82 75.44 10.69
C LEU A 37 49.51 74.20 11.30
N LEU A 38 49.67 73.11 10.54
CA LEU A 38 50.35 71.90 11.03
C LEU A 38 51.88 71.97 10.98
N LYS A 39 52.46 72.85 10.16
CA LYS A 39 53.92 72.89 9.94
C LYS A 39 54.71 73.73 10.96
N ILE A 40 54.02 74.49 11.83
CA ILE A 40 54.68 75.40 12.80
C ILE A 40 54.47 74.98 14.27
N ARG A 41 53.56 74.04 14.58
CA ARG A 41 53.28 73.58 15.97
C ARG A 41 53.69 72.14 16.28
N PHE A 42 54.25 71.40 15.32
CA PHE A 42 54.56 69.98 15.47
C PHE A 42 55.93 69.66 16.11
N GLU A 43 56.80 70.63 16.39
CA GLU A 43 58.14 70.33 16.91
C GLU A 43 58.31 70.45 18.43
N THR A 44 57.30 70.85 19.22
CA THR A 44 57.51 70.93 20.69
C THR A 44 56.31 70.61 21.60
N THR A 45 55.15 70.17 21.08
CA THR A 45 53.97 69.84 21.94
C THR A 45 53.26 68.53 21.57
N GLY A 46 53.93 67.64 20.81
CA GLY A 46 53.34 66.38 20.33
C GLY A 46 53.34 65.19 21.30
N LYS A 47 53.97 65.29 22.48
CA LYS A 47 54.12 64.12 23.38
C LYS A 47 53.11 64.03 24.52
N PHE A 48 52.47 65.13 24.92
CA PHE A 48 51.50 65.12 26.03
C PHE A 48 50.03 65.11 25.58
N LEU A 49 49.73 65.60 24.37
CA LEU A 49 48.35 65.64 23.87
C LEU A 49 47.86 64.29 23.35
N SER A 50 48.74 63.44 22.78
CA SER A 50 48.34 62.14 22.23
C SER A 50 47.94 61.14 23.33
N LEU A 51 48.52 61.25 24.52
CA LEU A 51 48.22 60.36 25.64
C LEU A 51 46.87 60.73 26.29
N ALA A 52 46.53 62.02 26.34
CA ALA A 52 45.22 62.49 26.79
C ALA A 52 44.09 62.17 25.78
N PHE A 53 44.33 62.38 24.48
CA PHE A 53 43.36 62.02 23.43
C PHE A 53 43.20 60.50 23.29
N GLY A 54 44.28 59.73 23.45
CA GLY A 54 44.22 58.27 23.48
C GLY A 54 43.37 57.76 24.63
N LEU A 55 43.48 58.34 25.82
CA LEU A 55 42.73 57.92 26.99
C LEU A 55 41.24 58.32 26.91
N VAL A 56 40.92 59.51 26.41
CA VAL A 56 39.54 59.93 26.16
C VAL A 56 38.90 59.12 25.03
N ALA A 57 39.62 58.87 23.93
CA ALA A 57 39.15 58.00 22.86
C ALA A 57 38.93 56.57 23.35
N LEU A 58 39.81 56.02 24.18
CA LEU A 58 39.66 54.67 24.74
C LEU A 58 38.46 54.58 25.69
N VAL A 59 38.17 55.62 26.49
CA VAL A 59 36.95 55.71 27.32
C VAL A 59 35.70 55.83 26.45
N PHE A 60 35.68 56.68 25.41
CA PHE A 60 34.55 56.77 24.47
C PHE A 60 34.37 55.51 23.62
N THR A 61 35.45 54.78 23.31
CA THR A 61 35.38 53.51 22.58
C THR A 61 34.92 52.39 23.52
N ALA A 62 35.34 52.37 24.78
CA ALA A 62 34.88 51.40 25.78
C ALA A 62 33.40 51.62 26.14
N PHE A 63 32.98 52.86 26.37
CA PHE A 63 31.56 53.19 26.55
C PHE A 63 30.77 52.98 25.25
N GLY A 64 31.31 53.37 24.09
CA GLY A 64 30.66 53.19 22.79
C GLY A 64 30.45 51.73 22.42
N VAL A 65 31.44 50.87 22.65
CA VAL A 65 31.36 49.42 22.41
C VAL A 65 30.41 48.75 23.40
N LYS A 66 30.44 49.12 24.69
CA LYS A 66 29.49 48.60 25.68
C LYS A 66 28.05 49.02 25.33
N THR A 67 27.84 50.28 24.95
CA THR A 67 26.51 50.78 24.58
C THR A 67 26.03 50.19 23.25
N LEU A 68 26.92 49.94 22.27
CA LEU A 68 26.58 49.27 21.01
C LEU A 68 26.27 47.78 21.21
N LEU A 69 26.96 47.11 22.13
CA LEU A 69 26.66 45.73 22.51
C LEU A 69 25.35 45.66 23.29
N ASP A 70 25.14 46.51 24.29
CA ASP A 70 23.88 46.60 25.06
C ASP A 70 22.70 46.98 24.15
N VAL A 71 22.86 47.93 23.22
CA VAL A 71 21.81 48.31 22.25
C VAL A 71 21.61 47.21 21.21
N LYS A 72 22.64 46.47 20.78
CA LYS A 72 22.45 45.31 19.89
C LYS A 72 21.78 44.15 20.60
N GLU A 73 22.11 43.87 21.86
CA GLU A 73 21.44 42.86 22.68
C GLU A 73 20.00 43.27 22.94
N VAL A 74 19.74 44.50 23.37
CA VAL A 74 18.39 45.01 23.59
C VAL A 74 17.59 45.09 22.29
N ALA A 75 18.18 45.49 21.16
CA ALA A 75 17.49 45.51 19.86
C ALA A 75 17.26 44.10 19.31
N ARG A 76 18.18 43.16 19.55
CA ARG A 76 18.00 41.74 19.21
C ARG A 76 16.93 41.11 20.09
N ASP A 77 16.93 41.37 21.40
CA ASP A 77 15.94 40.87 22.34
C ASP A 77 14.57 41.52 22.12
N THR A 78 14.53 42.80 21.73
CA THR A 78 13.29 43.49 21.34
C THR A 78 12.79 42.96 20.01
N ALA A 79 13.65 42.76 19.01
CA ALA A 79 13.26 42.14 17.74
C ALA A 79 12.81 40.68 17.92
N ILE A 80 13.49 39.91 18.78
CA ILE A 80 13.08 38.54 19.13
C ILE A 80 11.77 38.57 19.91
N MET A 81 11.57 39.47 20.88
CA MET A 81 10.31 39.62 21.59
C MET A 81 9.18 40.05 20.65
N GLU A 82 9.44 40.94 19.72
CA GLU A 82 8.44 41.49 18.82
C GLU A 82 8.09 40.51 17.69
N VAL A 83 9.07 39.71 17.25
CA VAL A 83 8.86 38.54 16.39
C VAL A 83 8.14 37.43 17.16
N LYS A 84 8.51 37.11 18.41
CA LYS A 84 7.79 36.15 19.27
C LYS A 84 6.36 36.58 19.55
N LYS A 85 6.13 37.89 19.72
CA LYS A 85 4.81 38.50 19.94
C LYS A 85 3.98 38.54 18.65
N LYS A 86 4.59 38.84 17.49
CA LYS A 86 3.91 38.81 16.18
C LYS A 86 3.62 37.40 15.68
N LEU A 87 4.52 36.44 15.92
CA LEU A 87 4.34 35.03 15.62
C LEU A 87 3.57 34.28 16.73
N ALA A 88 3.24 34.97 17.83
CA ALA A 88 2.59 34.42 19.01
C ALA A 88 3.17 33.06 19.43
N ILE A 89 4.51 32.96 19.43
CA ILE A 89 5.24 31.69 19.64
C ILE A 89 4.94 31.13 21.03
N ASP A 90 4.69 31.98 22.03
CA ASP A 90 4.41 31.59 23.41
C ASP A 90 2.90 31.38 23.67
N ASP A 91 2.02 31.66 22.71
CA ASP A 91 0.60 31.31 22.78
C ASP A 91 0.40 29.89 22.25
N PRO A 92 0.04 28.92 23.11
CA PRO A 92 -0.20 27.53 22.69
C PRO A 92 -1.34 27.39 21.66
N ASN A 93 -2.18 28.41 21.48
CA ASN A 93 -3.27 28.42 20.51
C ASN A 93 -2.98 29.23 19.23
N SER A 94 -1.76 29.76 19.04
CA SER A 94 -1.44 30.51 17.83
C SER A 94 -1.42 29.66 16.57
N ASP A 95 -1.82 30.24 15.44
CA ASP A 95 -1.82 29.55 14.14
C ASP A 95 -0.40 29.11 13.74
N PHE A 96 0.64 29.89 14.08
CA PHE A 96 2.03 29.57 13.79
C PHE A 96 2.53 28.35 14.56
N ARG A 97 2.27 28.27 15.87
CA ARG A 97 2.67 27.12 16.69
C ARG A 97 1.94 25.85 16.25
N ARG A 98 0.66 25.98 15.90
CA ARG A 98 -0.14 24.89 15.32
C ARG A 98 0.42 24.41 13.98
N ASP A 99 0.89 25.31 13.13
CA ASP A 99 1.47 24.94 11.83
C ASP A 99 2.83 24.26 11.99
N ILE A 100 3.67 24.69 12.94
CA ILE A 100 4.88 23.97 13.32
C ILE A 100 4.54 22.58 13.85
N ASP A 101 3.57 22.47 14.78
CA ASP A 101 3.18 21.19 15.35
C ASP A 101 2.63 20.23 14.28
N LYS A 102 1.90 20.75 13.29
CA LYS A 102 1.47 19.97 12.11
C LYS A 102 2.65 19.48 11.28
N VAL A 103 3.64 20.34 10.99
CA VAL A 103 4.82 19.96 10.21
C VAL A 103 5.63 18.91 10.96
N VAL A 104 5.84 19.08 12.27
CA VAL A 104 6.56 18.12 13.12
C VAL A 104 5.80 16.81 13.20
N ALA A 105 4.48 16.84 13.40
CA ALA A 105 3.67 15.62 13.45
C ALA A 105 3.66 14.89 12.11
N ARG A 106 3.63 15.61 10.99
CA ARG A 106 3.74 15.01 9.66
C ARG A 106 5.11 14.39 9.41
N GLY A 107 6.20 15.08 9.78
CA GLY A 107 7.55 14.52 9.71
C GLY A 107 7.71 13.26 10.57
N LEU A 108 7.07 13.22 11.74
CA LEU A 108 7.02 12.06 12.61
C LEU A 108 6.26 10.89 11.96
N ILE A 109 5.05 11.15 11.44
CA ILE A 109 4.23 10.15 10.73
C ILE A 109 4.99 9.60 9.52
N ASP A 110 5.56 10.47 8.68
CA ASP A 110 6.33 10.08 7.50
C ASP A 110 7.54 9.22 7.88
N SER A 111 8.25 9.56 8.96
CA SER A 111 9.38 8.77 9.47
C SER A 111 8.93 7.35 9.88
N TYR A 112 7.80 7.23 10.57
CA TYR A 112 7.27 5.93 10.98
C TYR A 112 6.69 5.13 9.81
N LEU A 113 6.06 5.77 8.83
CA LEU A 113 5.63 5.11 7.60
C LEU A 113 6.82 4.58 6.80
N LEU A 114 7.94 5.31 6.75
CA LEU A 114 9.19 4.86 6.15
C LEU A 114 9.78 3.65 6.89
N ALA A 115 9.72 3.66 8.23
CA ALA A 115 10.12 2.50 9.04
C ALA A 115 9.23 1.28 8.76
N LEU A 116 7.91 1.46 8.69
CA LEU A 116 6.96 0.41 8.30
C LEU A 116 7.23 -0.13 6.89
N ALA A 117 7.62 0.73 5.96
CA ALA A 117 7.94 0.32 4.59
C ALA A 117 9.20 -0.57 4.55
N LYS A 118 10.25 -0.22 5.30
CA LYS A 118 11.48 -1.04 5.41
C LYS A 118 11.21 -2.38 6.08
N ASN A 119 10.42 -2.40 7.14
CA ASN A 119 10.12 -3.63 7.89
C ASN A 119 9.24 -4.62 7.11
N LYS A 120 8.57 -4.21 6.01
CA LYS A 120 7.83 -5.15 5.13
C LYS A 120 8.76 -6.13 4.40
N GLU A 121 10.05 -5.81 4.26
CA GLU A 121 11.02 -6.68 3.60
C GLU A 121 11.61 -7.74 4.55
N GLU A 122 11.49 -7.55 5.87
CA GLU A 122 11.99 -8.48 6.87
C GLU A 122 10.90 -9.47 7.34
N ARG A 123 11.18 -10.77 7.27
CA ARG A 123 10.23 -11.85 7.60
C ARG A 123 9.76 -11.86 9.07
N PHE A 124 10.44 -11.13 9.94
CA PHE A 124 10.05 -10.93 11.33
C PHE A 124 9.62 -9.49 11.48
N GLN A 125 8.32 -9.24 11.65
CA GLN A 125 7.82 -7.90 11.91
C GLN A 125 8.38 -7.43 13.25
N GLN A 126 9.44 -6.62 13.24
CA GLN A 126 9.74 -5.79 14.40
C GLN A 126 8.60 -4.78 14.51
N GLU A 127 7.78 -4.97 15.54
CA GLU A 127 6.75 -4.01 15.91
C GLU A 127 7.38 -2.63 16.09
N LEU A 128 6.67 -1.60 15.64
CA LEU A 128 7.21 -0.25 15.58
C LEU A 128 7.27 0.33 17.00
N SER A 129 8.48 0.38 17.56
CA SER A 129 8.74 0.96 18.88
C SER A 129 8.58 2.48 18.81
N MET A 130 7.69 3.01 19.65
CA MET A 130 7.31 4.40 19.66
C MET A 130 7.38 4.95 21.08
N SER A 131 7.90 6.18 21.24
CA SER A 131 7.91 6.84 22.54
C SER A 131 6.51 7.27 22.97
N GLU A 132 6.25 7.37 24.28
CA GLU A 132 4.97 7.89 24.80
C GLU A 132 4.65 9.31 24.31
N ASN A 133 5.69 10.14 24.10
CA ASN A 133 5.53 11.50 23.59
C ASN A 133 5.06 11.49 22.13
N ASP A 134 5.60 10.60 21.32
CA ASP A 134 5.19 10.43 19.92
C ASP A 134 3.76 9.89 19.83
N LEU A 135 3.41 8.91 20.68
CA LEU A 135 2.04 8.41 20.80
C LEU A 135 1.05 9.54 21.13
N ARG A 136 1.38 10.39 22.10
CA ARG A 136 0.55 11.54 22.47
C ARG A 136 0.36 12.51 21.31
N ARG A 137 1.43 12.81 20.56
CA ARG A 137 1.38 13.68 19.37
C ARG A 137 0.50 13.08 18.27
N ILE A 138 0.66 11.80 17.99
CA ILE A 138 -0.16 11.09 16.99
C ILE A 138 -1.63 11.06 17.39
N ARG A 139 -1.94 10.82 18.67
CA ARG A 139 -3.31 10.92 19.18
C ARG A 139 -3.91 12.31 19.02
N ALA A 140 -3.13 13.36 19.28
CA ALA A 140 -3.58 14.73 19.07
C ALA A 140 -3.92 15.01 17.60
N VAL A 141 -3.18 14.44 16.65
CA VAL A 141 -3.51 14.54 15.21
C VAL A 141 -4.82 13.83 14.90
N ILE A 142 -5.05 12.64 15.48
CA ILE A 142 -6.27 11.84 15.26
C ILE A 142 -7.50 12.53 15.86
N THR A 143 -7.36 13.17 17.02
CA THR A 143 -8.47 13.82 17.74
C THR A 143 -8.77 15.24 17.23
N ASP A 144 -7.87 15.86 16.45
CA ASP A 144 -8.13 17.16 15.83
C ASP A 144 -9.09 17.05 14.62
N LYS A 145 -10.24 17.73 14.75
CA LYS A 145 -11.26 17.84 13.70
C LYS A 145 -10.72 18.42 12.39
N ARG A 146 -9.71 19.30 12.46
CA ARG A 146 -9.14 20.03 11.32
C ARG A 146 -8.09 19.22 10.55
N THR A 147 -7.65 18.09 11.08
CA THR A 147 -6.70 17.19 10.42
C THR A 147 -7.28 16.74 9.08
N SER A 148 -6.46 16.77 8.04
CA SER A 148 -6.86 16.30 6.71
C SER A 148 -7.15 14.79 6.74
N VAL A 149 -7.97 14.29 5.81
CA VAL A 149 -8.29 12.86 5.74
C VAL A 149 -7.02 12.01 5.56
N LYS A 150 -6.05 12.50 4.78
CA LYS A 150 -4.79 11.80 4.55
C LYS A 150 -3.96 11.74 5.83
N ASP A 151 -3.69 12.88 6.45
CA ASP A 151 -2.87 12.92 7.68
C ASP A 151 -3.53 12.11 8.81
N PHE A 152 -4.86 12.12 8.89
CA PHE A 152 -5.61 11.27 9.81
C PHE A 152 -5.41 9.77 9.50
N SER A 153 -5.57 9.37 8.24
CA SER A 153 -5.39 7.98 7.80
C SER A 153 -3.98 7.47 8.11
N ASP A 154 -2.97 8.27 7.81
CA ASP A 154 -1.56 7.94 8.02
C ASP A 154 -1.24 7.85 9.53
N ALA A 155 -1.75 8.78 10.33
CA ALA A 155 -1.63 8.75 11.79
C ALA A 155 -2.29 7.51 12.40
N VAL A 156 -3.48 7.13 11.94
CA VAL A 156 -4.19 5.92 12.39
C VAL A 156 -3.41 4.65 12.04
N GLU A 157 -2.87 4.55 10.82
CA GLU A 157 -2.05 3.40 10.44
C GLU A 157 -0.83 3.25 11.35
N VAL A 158 -0.11 4.36 11.61
CA VAL A 158 1.07 4.37 12.47
C VAL A 158 0.71 4.00 13.91
N LEU A 159 -0.36 4.58 14.47
CA LEU A 159 -0.82 4.28 15.84
C LEU A 159 -1.17 2.79 15.98
N LEU A 160 -1.95 2.24 15.05
CA LEU A 160 -2.49 0.89 15.16
C LEU A 160 -1.47 -0.23 14.87
N LYS A 161 -0.34 0.10 14.26
CA LYS A 161 0.80 -0.80 13.98
C LYS A 161 1.97 -0.66 14.96
N SER A 162 1.88 0.25 15.93
CA SER A 162 2.90 0.42 16.96
C SER A 162 2.86 -0.71 18.00
N SER A 163 4.04 -1.13 18.50
CA SER A 163 4.15 -2.15 19.58
C SER A 163 3.44 -1.72 20.86
N ALA A 164 3.39 -0.41 21.10
CA ALA A 164 2.74 0.18 22.26
C ALA A 164 1.25 -0.13 22.34
N ARG A 165 0.59 -0.44 21.21
CA ARG A 165 -0.80 -0.89 21.20
C ARG A 165 -0.99 -2.17 22.02
N ALA A 166 -0.03 -3.10 22.01
CA ALA A 166 -0.15 -4.36 22.74
C ALA A 166 -0.11 -4.18 24.26
N GLN A 167 0.31 -3.01 24.75
CA GLN A 167 0.45 -2.70 26.17
C GLN A 167 -0.51 -1.61 26.65
N ASP A 168 -1.34 -1.03 25.77
CA ASP A 168 -2.07 0.20 26.08
C ASP A 168 -3.56 0.17 25.70
N ASP A 169 -4.40 -0.10 26.70
CA ASP A 169 -5.86 -0.05 26.65
C ASP A 169 -6.40 1.31 26.15
N SER A 170 -5.65 2.41 26.32
CA SER A 170 -6.13 3.74 25.95
C SER A 170 -6.26 3.96 24.44
N THR A 171 -5.55 3.18 23.61
CA THR A 171 -5.75 3.20 22.15
C THR A 171 -7.09 2.58 21.78
N GLU A 172 -7.49 1.49 22.44
CA GLU A 172 -8.78 0.85 22.20
C GLU A 172 -9.94 1.73 22.65
N VAL A 173 -9.81 2.37 23.82
CA VAL A 173 -10.77 3.39 24.31
C VAL A 173 -10.92 4.51 23.29
N LEU A 174 -9.81 5.11 22.81
CA LEU A 174 -9.85 6.16 21.80
C LEU A 174 -10.58 5.72 20.52
N VAL A 175 -10.28 4.53 20.01
CA VAL A 175 -10.94 3.98 18.80
C VAL A 175 -12.44 3.84 19.02
N LYS A 176 -12.84 3.31 20.19
CA LYS A 176 -14.24 3.14 20.58
C LYS A 176 -14.96 4.48 20.68
N ASP A 177 -14.36 5.48 21.33
CA ASP A 177 -14.96 6.78 21.55
C ASP A 177 -15.11 7.57 20.23
N LEU A 178 -14.10 7.52 19.36
CA LEU A 178 -14.18 8.10 18.01
C LEU A 178 -15.29 7.45 17.18
N ALA A 179 -15.39 6.12 17.22
CA ALA A 179 -16.39 5.37 16.44
C ALA A 179 -17.81 5.54 16.96
N ALA A 180 -17.98 5.66 18.28
CA ALA A 180 -19.26 5.97 18.91
C ALA A 180 -19.70 7.40 18.58
N ALA A 181 -18.75 8.35 18.55
CA ALA A 181 -18.97 9.78 18.32
C ALA A 181 -20.06 10.38 19.24
N THR A 182 -20.22 9.81 20.44
CA THR A 182 -21.23 10.22 21.43
C THR A 182 -20.74 11.36 22.31
N GLU A 183 -19.45 11.33 22.67
CA GLU A 183 -18.81 12.35 23.48
C GLU A 183 -18.71 13.68 22.73
N ASP A 184 -18.95 14.79 23.44
CA ASP A 184 -18.94 16.14 22.85
C ASP A 184 -17.66 16.45 22.07
N GLN A 185 -16.51 15.97 22.56
CA GLN A 185 -15.22 16.14 21.92
C GLN A 185 -15.06 15.40 20.58
N TYR A 186 -15.85 14.35 20.32
CA TYR A 186 -15.77 13.50 19.13
C TYR A 186 -17.03 13.51 18.25
N ARG A 187 -18.09 14.24 18.62
CA ARG A 187 -19.33 14.35 17.81
C ARG A 187 -19.09 14.75 16.36
N TRP A 188 -18.06 15.56 16.11
CA TRP A 188 -17.66 15.97 14.76
C TRP A 188 -17.30 14.78 13.84
N PHE A 189 -16.88 13.64 14.42
CA PHE A 189 -16.48 12.44 13.69
C PHE A 189 -17.66 11.77 12.98
N SER A 190 -18.88 11.92 13.52
CA SER A 190 -20.10 11.34 12.93
C SER A 190 -20.37 11.81 11.50
N GLY A 191 -19.97 13.05 11.16
CA GLY A 191 -20.10 13.65 9.83
C GLY A 191 -18.88 13.44 8.92
N GLN A 192 -17.93 12.58 9.28
CA GLN A 192 -16.66 12.37 8.56
C GLN A 192 -16.52 10.91 8.09
N PRO A 193 -17.30 10.47 7.08
CA PRO A 193 -17.33 9.08 6.66
C PRO A 193 -15.98 8.57 6.13
N GLU A 194 -15.16 9.44 5.54
CA GLU A 194 -13.82 9.08 5.04
C GLU A 194 -12.85 8.75 6.19
N LYS A 195 -12.93 9.48 7.31
CA LYS A 195 -12.11 9.21 8.50
C LYS A 195 -12.54 7.91 9.18
N LEU A 196 -13.85 7.66 9.28
CA LEU A 196 -14.36 6.37 9.76
C LEU A 196 -13.95 5.21 8.86
N ALA A 197 -13.95 5.40 7.54
CA ALA A 197 -13.47 4.40 6.59
C ALA A 197 -11.98 4.08 6.78
N ALA A 198 -11.14 5.09 7.05
CA ALA A 198 -9.73 4.88 7.38
C ALA A 198 -9.57 4.08 8.68
N LEU A 199 -10.35 4.40 9.72
CA LEU A 199 -10.33 3.67 10.99
C LEU A 199 -10.68 2.19 10.81
N LEU A 200 -11.76 1.87 10.09
CA LEU A 200 -12.19 0.50 9.78
C LEU A 200 -11.15 -0.29 8.96
N ARG A 201 -10.36 0.37 8.10
CA ARG A 201 -9.35 -0.32 7.27
C ARG A 201 -8.19 -0.88 8.07
N PHE A 202 -7.72 -0.13 9.07
CA PHE A 202 -6.50 -0.44 9.80
C PHE A 202 -6.76 -1.12 11.15
N TYR A 203 -7.92 -0.90 11.75
CA TYR A 203 -8.24 -1.49 13.05
C TYR A 203 -8.56 -2.98 12.93
N THR A 204 -8.08 -3.74 13.92
CA THR A 204 -8.18 -5.21 13.95
C THR A 204 -8.80 -5.75 15.24
N GLY A 205 -9.19 -4.89 16.19
CA GLY A 205 -9.90 -5.35 17.39
C GLY A 205 -11.42 -5.37 17.17
N ASP A 206 -12.17 -5.71 18.23
CA ASP A 206 -13.62 -5.91 18.18
C ASP A 206 -14.45 -4.63 18.41
N ALA A 207 -13.81 -3.55 18.85
CA ALA A 207 -14.48 -2.29 19.22
C ALA A 207 -15.34 -1.67 18.11
N LEU A 208 -15.09 -2.01 16.83
CA LEU A 208 -15.81 -1.44 15.68
C LEU A 208 -16.87 -2.37 15.09
N ILE A 209 -17.13 -3.55 15.67
CA ILE A 209 -18.13 -4.52 15.17
C ILE A 209 -19.51 -3.87 15.01
N SER A 210 -20.05 -3.28 16.08
CA SER A 210 -21.38 -2.64 16.04
C SER A 210 -21.44 -1.49 15.05
N ARG A 211 -20.35 -0.72 14.92
CA ARG A 211 -20.28 0.40 13.98
C ARG A 211 -20.23 -0.08 12.53
N SER A 212 -19.46 -1.13 12.26
CA SER A 212 -19.42 -1.78 10.94
C SER A 212 -20.79 -2.31 10.55
N ALA A 213 -21.47 -3.04 11.45
CA ALA A 213 -22.82 -3.57 11.20
C ALA A 213 -23.85 -2.46 10.89
N ALA A 214 -23.78 -1.32 11.58
CA ALA A 214 -24.61 -0.16 11.30
C ALA A 214 -24.35 0.41 9.90
N VAL A 215 -23.08 0.53 9.49
CA VAL A 215 -22.70 0.97 8.14
C VAL A 215 -23.16 0.00 7.06
N LEU A 216 -23.04 -1.32 7.30
CA LEU A 216 -23.49 -2.34 6.35
C LEU A 216 -25.01 -2.33 6.15
N SER A 217 -25.76 -1.97 7.19
CA SER A 217 -27.22 -1.88 7.18
C SER A 217 -27.74 -0.57 6.58
N ASP A 218 -26.92 0.49 6.55
CA ASP A 218 -27.30 1.79 6.01
C ASP A 218 -27.16 1.82 4.48
N GLU A 219 -28.29 1.85 3.78
CA GLU A 219 -28.32 1.94 2.32
C GLU A 219 -27.67 3.22 1.79
N LYS A 220 -27.73 4.32 2.54
CA LYS A 220 -27.22 5.64 2.13
C LYS A 220 -25.75 5.85 2.45
N ALA A 221 -25.10 4.93 3.16
CA ALA A 221 -23.69 5.07 3.51
C ALA A 221 -22.81 5.19 2.24
N PRO A 222 -21.81 6.09 2.23
CA PRO A 222 -20.92 6.26 1.10
C PRO A 222 -20.21 4.96 0.71
N LYS A 223 -20.00 4.75 -0.60
CA LYS A 223 -19.36 3.53 -1.14
C LYS A 223 -18.03 3.21 -0.47
N SER A 224 -17.15 4.21 -0.31
CA SER A 224 -15.82 4.05 0.31
C SER A 224 -15.91 3.54 1.75
N LEU A 225 -16.91 4.00 2.50
CA LEU A 225 -17.18 3.59 3.88
C LEU A 225 -17.78 2.17 3.93
N LYS A 226 -18.73 1.86 3.05
CA LYS A 226 -19.28 0.49 2.94
C LYS A 226 -18.19 -0.54 2.62
N LEU A 227 -17.31 -0.24 1.66
CA LEU A 227 -16.21 -1.14 1.30
C LEU A 227 -15.24 -1.35 2.48
N ALA A 228 -14.97 -0.31 3.27
CA ALA A 228 -14.17 -0.42 4.48
C ALA A 228 -14.85 -1.29 5.55
N ALA A 229 -16.15 -1.11 5.78
CA ALA A 229 -16.94 -1.92 6.71
C ALA A 229 -16.99 -3.40 6.27
N ILE A 230 -17.19 -3.67 4.98
CA ILE A 230 -17.14 -5.03 4.42
C ILE A 230 -15.79 -5.68 4.69
N ALA A 231 -14.69 -4.96 4.42
CA ALA A 231 -13.34 -5.48 4.61
C ALA A 231 -13.02 -5.73 6.10
N TYR A 232 -13.52 -4.88 7.00
CA TYR A 232 -13.39 -5.03 8.45
C TYR A 232 -14.21 -6.23 8.95
N SER A 233 -15.50 -6.31 8.63
CA SER A 233 -16.37 -7.41 9.03
C SER A 233 -15.87 -8.77 8.52
N GLY A 234 -15.34 -8.82 7.28
CA GLY A 234 -14.73 -10.03 6.72
C GLY A 234 -13.46 -10.51 7.41
N LYS A 235 -12.87 -9.70 8.31
CA LYS A 235 -11.69 -10.05 9.12
C LYS A 235 -12.05 -10.36 10.57
N GLN A 236 -13.02 -9.64 11.15
CA GLN A 236 -13.25 -9.61 12.61
C GLN A 236 -14.64 -10.06 13.04
N ASP A 237 -15.67 -9.96 12.19
CA ASP A 237 -17.05 -10.16 12.63
C ASP A 237 -17.68 -11.40 11.97
N ILE A 238 -17.60 -12.53 12.69
CA ILE A 238 -18.22 -13.78 12.25
C ILE A 238 -19.76 -13.68 12.20
N GLN A 239 -20.36 -12.79 12.99
CA GLN A 239 -21.81 -12.62 13.09
C GLN A 239 -22.38 -11.76 11.95
N SER A 240 -21.53 -11.01 11.23
CA SER A 240 -21.90 -10.20 10.07
C SER A 240 -22.35 -11.01 8.83
N GLY A 241 -22.32 -12.34 8.86
CA GLY A 241 -22.61 -13.21 7.70
C GLY A 241 -23.93 -12.88 6.99
N THR A 242 -25.02 -12.66 7.74
CA THR A 242 -26.32 -12.31 7.13
C THR A 242 -26.32 -10.95 6.45
N LEU A 243 -25.68 -9.93 7.05
CA LEU A 243 -25.59 -8.59 6.48
C LEU A 243 -24.73 -8.59 5.22
N LEU A 244 -23.57 -9.25 5.26
CA LEU A 244 -22.70 -9.46 4.10
C LEU A 244 -23.42 -10.23 2.99
N GLY A 245 -24.20 -11.26 3.35
CA GLY A 245 -25.04 -12.03 2.44
C GLY A 245 -25.97 -11.17 1.59
N LYS A 246 -26.72 -10.27 2.22
CA LYS A 246 -27.62 -9.34 1.51
C LYS A 246 -26.89 -8.39 0.56
N LEU A 247 -25.64 -8.03 0.88
CA LEU A 247 -24.84 -7.13 0.04
C LEU A 247 -24.23 -7.83 -1.19
N THR A 248 -24.23 -9.17 -1.26
CA THR A 248 -23.70 -9.91 -2.41
C THR A 248 -24.48 -9.69 -3.71
N THR A 249 -25.74 -9.23 -3.61
CA THR A 249 -26.66 -8.91 -4.71
C THR A 249 -26.78 -7.41 -4.96
N ASN A 250 -25.93 -6.58 -4.34
CA ASN A 250 -25.92 -5.14 -4.55
C ASN A 250 -25.68 -4.79 -6.04
N SER A 251 -26.29 -3.69 -6.51
CA SER A 251 -26.12 -3.23 -7.88
C SER A 251 -24.70 -2.71 -8.18
N ASP A 252 -23.99 -2.19 -7.18
CA ASP A 252 -22.58 -1.83 -7.30
C ASP A 252 -21.71 -3.10 -7.22
N SER A 253 -20.99 -3.38 -8.30
CA SER A 253 -20.16 -4.57 -8.42
C SER A 253 -19.05 -4.66 -7.39
N ASP A 254 -18.49 -3.53 -6.95
CA ASP A 254 -17.39 -3.54 -5.97
C ASP A 254 -17.92 -3.90 -4.59
N ILE A 255 -19.10 -3.38 -4.22
CA ILE A 255 -19.80 -3.75 -2.99
C ILE A 255 -20.16 -5.23 -3.03
N ALA A 256 -20.77 -5.69 -4.13
CA ALA A 256 -21.19 -7.07 -4.29
C ALA A 256 -20.01 -8.07 -4.26
N ASN A 257 -18.88 -7.72 -4.87
CA ASN A 257 -17.67 -8.54 -4.88
C ASN A 257 -16.95 -8.52 -3.53
N GLY A 258 -16.84 -7.34 -2.91
CA GLY A 258 -16.28 -7.19 -1.58
C GLY A 258 -17.07 -8.00 -0.56
N ALA A 259 -18.40 -7.89 -0.58
CA ALA A 259 -19.30 -8.60 0.32
C ALA A 259 -19.19 -10.11 0.16
N ALA A 260 -19.15 -10.62 -1.07
CA ALA A 260 -18.98 -12.05 -1.31
C ALA A 260 -17.61 -12.56 -0.84
N SER A 261 -16.55 -11.78 -1.03
CA SER A 261 -15.20 -12.12 -0.57
C SER A 261 -15.09 -12.10 0.96
N ALA A 262 -15.75 -11.15 1.62
CA ALA A 262 -15.84 -11.09 3.08
C ALA A 262 -16.69 -12.24 3.64
N LEU A 263 -17.83 -12.52 3.02
CA LEU A 263 -18.73 -13.61 3.39
C LEU A 263 -18.05 -14.97 3.28
N ALA A 264 -17.26 -15.18 2.22
CA ALA A 264 -16.42 -16.37 2.04
C ALA A 264 -15.49 -16.66 3.23
N ARG A 265 -15.05 -15.62 3.95
CA ARG A 265 -14.18 -15.79 5.12
C ARG A 265 -14.96 -16.07 6.40
N VAL A 266 -16.09 -15.38 6.56
CA VAL A 266 -16.91 -15.40 7.77
C VAL A 266 -17.86 -16.60 7.82
N ASP A 267 -18.60 -16.85 6.74
CA ASP A 267 -19.62 -17.89 6.63
C ASP A 267 -19.56 -18.55 5.22
N PRO A 268 -18.59 -19.45 4.99
CA PRO A 268 -18.43 -20.13 3.70
C PRO A 268 -19.63 -21.05 3.35
N SER A 269 -20.44 -21.44 4.33
CA SER A 269 -21.64 -22.25 4.15
C SER A 269 -22.89 -21.44 3.79
N SER A 270 -22.79 -20.11 3.73
CA SER A 270 -23.93 -19.23 3.48
C SER A 270 -24.62 -19.54 2.16
N LEU A 271 -25.96 -19.60 2.18
CA LEU A 271 -26.77 -19.72 0.95
C LEU A 271 -26.54 -18.57 -0.03
N TYR A 272 -26.25 -17.36 0.48
CA TYR A 272 -25.92 -16.21 -0.35
C TYR A 272 -24.60 -16.42 -1.11
N LEU A 273 -23.57 -16.92 -0.42
CA LEU A 273 -22.29 -17.25 -1.06
C LEU A 273 -22.47 -18.37 -2.08
N LYS A 274 -23.20 -19.43 -1.70
CA LYS A 274 -23.50 -20.54 -2.60
C LYS A 274 -24.17 -20.05 -3.90
N ALA A 275 -25.15 -19.16 -3.82
CA ALA A 275 -25.78 -18.58 -5.01
C ALA A 275 -24.78 -17.84 -5.93
N VAL A 276 -23.80 -17.14 -5.34
CA VAL A 276 -22.73 -16.48 -6.12
C VAL A 276 -21.77 -17.50 -6.75
N LEU A 277 -21.43 -18.56 -6.02
CA LEU A 277 -20.53 -19.62 -6.49
C LEU A 277 -21.17 -20.51 -7.57
N ASP A 278 -22.46 -20.82 -7.43
CA ASP A 278 -23.24 -21.60 -8.39
C ASP A 278 -23.31 -20.92 -9.76
N ALA A 279 -23.12 -19.58 -9.82
CA ALA A 279 -23.04 -18.84 -11.08
C ALA A 279 -21.95 -19.38 -12.04
N ALA A 280 -20.92 -20.06 -11.53
CA ALA A 280 -19.90 -20.73 -12.34
C ALA A 280 -20.48 -21.81 -13.28
N SER A 281 -21.54 -22.51 -12.87
CA SER A 281 -22.19 -23.56 -13.66
C SER A 281 -23.47 -23.11 -14.35
N ILE A 282 -24.28 -22.28 -13.69
CA ILE A 282 -25.65 -21.95 -14.15
C ILE A 282 -25.74 -20.67 -14.98
N SER A 283 -24.82 -19.72 -14.83
CA SER A 283 -24.94 -18.43 -15.52
C SER A 283 -24.61 -18.57 -17.00
N SER A 284 -25.30 -17.83 -17.87
CA SER A 284 -24.93 -17.67 -19.27
C SER A 284 -23.94 -16.52 -19.50
N ASP A 285 -23.71 -15.66 -18.50
CA ASP A 285 -22.77 -14.54 -18.59
C ASP A 285 -21.38 -14.94 -18.10
N ASP A 286 -20.40 -14.88 -18.99
CA ASP A 286 -19.00 -15.17 -18.70
C ASP A 286 -18.45 -14.30 -17.55
N ASN A 287 -18.94 -13.06 -17.39
CA ASN A 287 -18.53 -12.19 -16.27
C ASN A 287 -18.91 -12.80 -14.92
N ASN A 288 -20.12 -13.37 -14.81
CA ASN A 288 -20.63 -13.97 -13.58
C ASN A 288 -19.88 -15.25 -13.25
N ARG A 289 -19.55 -16.06 -14.26
CA ARG A 289 -18.70 -17.25 -14.09
C ARG A 289 -17.30 -16.87 -13.61
N ALA A 290 -16.68 -15.90 -14.26
CA ALA A 290 -15.36 -15.41 -13.86
C ALA A 290 -15.38 -14.76 -12.46
N ARG A 291 -16.47 -14.10 -12.08
CA ARG A 291 -16.70 -13.59 -10.73
C ARG A 291 -16.73 -14.74 -9.71
N ALA A 292 -17.50 -15.79 -9.97
CA ALA A 292 -17.57 -16.97 -9.11
C ALA A 292 -16.19 -17.62 -8.91
N ILE A 293 -15.41 -17.78 -9.99
CA ILE A 293 -14.04 -18.31 -9.91
C ILE A 293 -13.12 -17.41 -9.07
N ARG A 294 -13.17 -16.08 -9.23
CA ARG A 294 -12.38 -15.15 -8.41
C ARG A 294 -12.69 -15.30 -6.92
N ILE A 295 -13.98 -15.39 -6.58
CA ILE A 295 -14.42 -15.54 -5.19
C ILE A 295 -13.99 -16.90 -4.64
N ALA A 296 -14.08 -17.98 -5.43
CA ALA A 296 -13.56 -19.29 -5.06
C ALA A 296 -12.04 -19.28 -4.78
N ILE A 297 -11.25 -18.54 -5.58
CA ILE A 297 -9.81 -18.41 -5.34
C ILE A 297 -9.53 -17.66 -4.03
N GLU A 298 -10.28 -16.58 -3.73
CA GLU A 298 -10.17 -15.87 -2.45
C GLU A 298 -10.58 -16.74 -1.26
N LEU A 299 -11.63 -17.54 -1.43
CA LEU A 299 -12.12 -18.49 -0.43
C LEU A 299 -11.03 -19.49 -0.01
N ALA A 300 -10.22 -19.97 -0.95
CA ALA A 300 -9.16 -20.95 -0.72
C ALA A 300 -7.93 -20.41 0.03
N LYS A 301 -7.86 -19.10 0.29
CA LYS A 301 -6.76 -18.50 1.04
C LYS A 301 -6.91 -18.76 2.55
N PRO A 302 -5.81 -19.04 3.27
CA PRO A 302 -5.80 -19.03 4.73
C PRO A 302 -6.38 -17.71 5.25
N SER A 303 -7.13 -17.76 6.36
CA SER A 303 -7.54 -16.54 7.04
C SER A 303 -6.30 -15.77 7.48
N LEU A 304 -6.35 -14.44 7.34
CA LEU A 304 -5.25 -13.52 7.71
C LEU A 304 -5.17 -13.32 9.24
N GLN A 305 -5.52 -14.33 10.04
CA GLN A 305 -5.28 -14.23 11.48
C GLN A 305 -3.79 -14.02 11.67
N SER A 306 -3.43 -12.98 12.42
CA SER A 306 -2.08 -12.46 12.62
C SER A 306 -1.10 -13.45 13.26
N ASN A 307 -1.55 -14.68 13.53
CA ASN A 307 -0.74 -15.74 14.07
C ASN A 307 -0.55 -16.87 13.03
N PRO A 308 0.64 -17.00 12.40
CA PRO A 308 0.94 -18.06 11.44
C PRO A 308 0.95 -19.48 12.07
N PHE A 309 0.81 -19.57 13.40
CA PHE A 309 0.76 -20.83 14.14
C PHE A 309 -0.66 -21.28 14.51
N VAL A 310 -1.71 -20.53 14.12
CA VAL A 310 -3.10 -20.97 14.28
C VAL A 310 -3.55 -21.62 12.99
N ASP A 311 -3.77 -22.93 13.04
CA ASP A 311 -4.39 -23.66 11.94
C ASP A 311 -5.82 -23.16 11.72
N ASP A 312 -6.12 -22.75 10.49
CA ASP A 312 -7.45 -22.33 10.09
C ASP A 312 -8.35 -23.57 9.92
N PRO A 313 -9.28 -23.82 10.85
CA PRO A 313 -10.02 -25.08 10.89
C PRO A 313 -10.98 -25.27 9.71
N LYS A 314 -11.31 -24.18 8.99
CA LYS A 314 -12.23 -24.21 7.85
C LYS A 314 -11.50 -24.20 6.50
N LEU A 315 -10.16 -24.12 6.50
CA LEU A 315 -9.39 -23.96 5.26
C LEU A 315 -9.58 -25.11 4.27
N ASP A 316 -9.61 -26.34 4.75
CA ASP A 316 -9.79 -27.51 3.87
C ASP A 316 -11.19 -27.58 3.26
N GLU A 317 -12.23 -27.23 4.02
CA GLU A 317 -13.59 -27.09 3.51
C GLU A 317 -13.66 -26.02 2.42
N ARG A 318 -13.07 -24.85 2.69
CA ARG A 318 -13.01 -23.73 1.75
C ARG A 318 -12.25 -24.08 0.47
N ARG A 319 -11.15 -24.84 0.57
CA ARG A 319 -10.39 -25.36 -0.59
C ARG A 319 -11.21 -26.36 -1.41
N LYS A 320 -11.96 -27.26 -0.77
CA LYS A 320 -12.87 -28.20 -1.45
C LYS A 320 -13.99 -27.47 -2.20
N LEU A 321 -14.60 -26.47 -1.57
CA LEU A 321 -15.64 -25.66 -2.21
C LEU A 321 -15.07 -24.90 -3.41
N ALA A 322 -13.89 -24.28 -3.26
CA ALA A 322 -13.21 -23.62 -4.37
C ALA A 322 -12.88 -24.56 -5.54
N ALA A 323 -12.40 -25.77 -5.22
CA ALA A 323 -12.13 -26.81 -6.21
C ALA A 323 -13.40 -27.21 -6.99
N GLU A 324 -14.55 -27.35 -6.33
CA GLU A 324 -15.80 -27.71 -7.02
C GLU A 324 -16.31 -26.59 -7.94
N VAL A 325 -16.13 -25.32 -7.54
CA VAL A 325 -16.46 -24.17 -8.39
C VAL A 325 -15.59 -24.15 -9.64
N ILE A 326 -14.27 -24.36 -9.48
CA ILE A 326 -13.34 -24.43 -10.60
C ILE A 326 -13.67 -25.63 -11.51
N ARG A 327 -13.93 -26.80 -10.93
CA ARG A 327 -14.34 -28.02 -11.66
C ARG A 327 -15.61 -27.79 -12.46
N SER A 328 -16.60 -27.12 -11.86
CA SER A 328 -17.86 -26.77 -12.52
C SER A 328 -17.64 -25.82 -13.69
N ALA A 329 -16.81 -24.79 -13.52
CA ALA A 329 -16.47 -23.88 -14.60
C ALA A 329 -15.78 -24.61 -15.77
N ILE A 330 -14.85 -25.54 -15.49
CA ILE A 330 -14.18 -26.36 -16.51
C ILE A 330 -15.19 -27.20 -17.30
N ARG A 331 -16.16 -27.84 -16.62
CA ARG A 331 -17.26 -28.56 -17.28
C ARG A 331 -18.13 -27.65 -18.15
N SER A 332 -18.24 -26.38 -17.76
CA SER A 332 -18.93 -25.34 -18.51
C SER A 332 -18.05 -24.64 -19.56
N ASP A 333 -16.95 -25.27 -19.96
CA ASP A 333 -16.06 -24.87 -21.07
C ASP A 333 -15.16 -23.65 -20.76
N PHE A 334 -14.90 -23.37 -19.48
CA PHE A 334 -13.91 -22.37 -19.07
C PHE A 334 -12.51 -22.97 -18.99
N VAL A 335 -11.54 -22.16 -19.39
CA VAL A 335 -10.10 -22.49 -19.31
C VAL A 335 -9.35 -21.39 -18.57
N PHE A 336 -8.26 -21.78 -17.90
CA PHE A 336 -7.29 -20.90 -17.28
C PHE A 336 -6.18 -20.62 -18.27
N ARG A 337 -5.93 -19.34 -18.53
CA ARG A 337 -4.89 -18.87 -19.44
C ARG A 337 -3.75 -18.25 -18.66
N LEU A 338 -2.58 -18.83 -18.84
CA LEU A 338 -1.35 -18.53 -18.14
C LEU A 338 -0.49 -17.62 -19.01
N SER A 339 -0.08 -16.46 -18.49
CA SER A 339 0.94 -15.65 -19.17
C SER A 339 2.29 -16.39 -19.20
N ARG A 340 3.02 -16.32 -20.32
CA ARG A 340 4.32 -17.00 -20.51
C ARG A 340 5.36 -16.73 -19.41
N ASP A 341 5.30 -15.57 -18.75
CA ASP A 341 6.28 -15.12 -17.76
C ASP A 341 5.92 -15.42 -16.28
N LEU A 342 5.32 -16.58 -16.00
CA LEU A 342 5.03 -17.00 -14.62
C LEU A 342 6.29 -17.19 -13.75
N GLY A 343 7.46 -17.40 -14.37
CA GLY A 343 8.73 -17.65 -13.68
C GLY A 343 9.52 -16.40 -13.28
N GLY A 344 9.07 -15.18 -13.57
CA GLY A 344 9.94 -14.00 -13.48
C GLY A 344 9.24 -12.68 -13.19
N GLY A 345 8.54 -12.57 -12.05
CA GLY A 345 8.21 -11.28 -11.45
C GLY A 345 6.72 -10.93 -11.33
N PRO A 346 6.41 -9.69 -10.89
CA PRO A 346 5.04 -9.24 -10.55
C PRO A 346 4.05 -9.19 -11.73
N ASN A 347 4.51 -9.49 -12.95
CA ASN A 347 3.71 -9.42 -14.18
C ASN A 347 3.00 -10.73 -14.53
N ALA A 348 3.32 -11.82 -13.82
CA ALA A 348 2.66 -13.12 -13.98
C ALA A 348 1.14 -13.00 -13.77
N SER A 349 0.37 -13.11 -14.84
CA SER A 349 -1.07 -12.94 -14.82
C SER A 349 -1.79 -14.24 -15.18
N LEU A 350 -2.82 -14.54 -14.40
CA LEU A 350 -3.73 -15.64 -14.66
C LEU A 350 -5.05 -15.07 -15.14
N TYR A 351 -5.57 -15.61 -16.23
CA TYR A 351 -6.87 -15.25 -16.77
C TYR A 351 -7.77 -16.48 -16.83
N VAL A 352 -9.08 -16.24 -16.88
CA VAL A 352 -10.05 -17.25 -17.27
C VAL A 352 -10.84 -16.75 -18.47
N SER A 353 -11.16 -17.66 -19.37
CA SER A 353 -11.95 -17.39 -20.58
C SER A 353 -12.78 -18.62 -20.95
N SER A 354 -13.92 -18.41 -21.59
CA SER A 354 -14.67 -19.48 -22.24
C SER A 354 -13.96 -19.93 -23.53
N ARG A 355 -13.93 -21.22 -23.85
CA ARG A 355 -13.39 -21.66 -25.16
C ARG A 355 -14.22 -21.14 -26.33
N LYS A 356 -15.51 -20.85 -26.11
CA LYS A 356 -16.39 -20.22 -27.10
C LYS A 356 -16.05 -18.75 -27.37
N ASN A 357 -15.37 -18.10 -26.43
CA ASN A 357 -14.98 -16.70 -26.55
C ASN A 357 -13.56 -16.49 -26.03
N PRO A 358 -12.54 -17.01 -26.74
CA PRO A 358 -11.17 -17.09 -26.24
C PRO A 358 -10.52 -15.71 -26.03
N HIS A 359 -11.02 -14.68 -26.72
CA HIS A 359 -10.49 -13.30 -26.63
C HIS A 359 -11.04 -12.51 -25.43
N ARG A 360 -12.02 -13.05 -24.71
CA ARG A 360 -12.59 -12.40 -23.53
C ARG A 360 -11.90 -12.91 -22.27
N TYR A 361 -10.86 -12.20 -21.86
CA TYR A 361 -10.05 -12.54 -20.70
C TYR A 361 -10.60 -11.90 -19.42
N HIS A 362 -10.75 -12.70 -18.38
CA HIS A 362 -11.05 -12.23 -17.04
C HIS A 362 -9.88 -12.52 -16.12
N ARG A 363 -9.23 -11.46 -15.61
CA ARG A 363 -8.09 -11.61 -14.70
C ARG A 363 -8.54 -12.27 -13.40
N VAL A 364 -7.77 -13.25 -12.92
CA VAL A 364 -7.92 -13.90 -11.62
C VAL A 364 -6.58 -13.90 -10.88
N SER A 365 -6.58 -14.17 -9.58
CA SER A 365 -5.32 -14.20 -8.81
C SER A 365 -4.47 -15.42 -9.21
N ASN A 366 -3.16 -15.20 -9.42
CA ASN A 366 -2.19 -16.27 -9.61
C ASN A 366 -1.86 -17.02 -8.30
N ASP A 367 -2.42 -16.58 -7.16
CA ASP A 367 -2.30 -17.23 -5.85
C ASP A 367 -2.77 -18.69 -5.88
N VAL A 368 -3.72 -19.01 -6.77
CA VAL A 368 -4.24 -20.37 -6.95
C VAL A 368 -3.18 -21.32 -7.52
N LEU A 369 -2.13 -20.80 -8.15
CA LEU A 369 -1.03 -21.59 -8.71
C LEU A 369 0.23 -21.53 -7.86
N LEU A 370 0.63 -20.31 -7.45
CA LEU A 370 1.93 -20.03 -6.84
C LEU A 370 1.84 -19.44 -5.43
N GLY A 371 0.64 -19.20 -4.92
CA GLY A 371 0.43 -18.46 -3.67
C GLY A 371 -0.38 -19.21 -2.63
N PRO A 372 -0.99 -18.48 -1.67
CA PRO A 372 -1.68 -19.06 -0.53
C PRO A 372 -2.91 -19.91 -0.90
N ALA A 373 -3.50 -19.70 -2.08
CA ALA A 373 -4.67 -20.42 -2.56
C ALA A 373 -4.33 -21.74 -3.31
N ARG A 374 -3.04 -22.12 -3.43
CA ARG A 374 -2.59 -23.31 -4.15
C ARG A 374 -3.28 -24.62 -3.74
N GLY A 375 -3.74 -24.72 -2.50
CA GLY A 375 -4.45 -25.88 -2.00
C GLY A 375 -5.77 -26.17 -2.74
N ALA A 376 -6.39 -25.17 -3.39
CA ALA A 376 -7.56 -25.40 -4.24
C ALA A 376 -7.23 -26.22 -5.49
N ILE A 377 -6.03 -26.05 -6.08
CA ILE A 377 -5.60 -26.85 -7.23
C ILE A 377 -5.36 -28.30 -6.82
N SER A 378 -4.69 -28.52 -5.68
CA SER A 378 -4.51 -29.88 -5.17
C SER A 378 -5.85 -30.56 -4.87
N ALA A 379 -6.80 -29.85 -4.26
CA ALA A 379 -8.16 -30.35 -4.04
C ALA A 379 -8.92 -30.62 -5.35
N LEU A 380 -8.75 -29.78 -6.37
CA LEU A 380 -9.31 -29.97 -7.71
C LEU A 380 -8.81 -31.25 -8.38
N PHE A 381 -7.48 -31.45 -8.40
CA PHE A 381 -6.90 -32.65 -8.99
C PHE A 381 -7.28 -33.91 -8.23
N LEU A 382 -7.30 -33.86 -6.90
CA LEU A 382 -7.75 -34.98 -6.06
C LEU A 382 -9.23 -35.33 -6.31
N ALA A 383 -10.08 -34.33 -6.54
CA ALA A 383 -11.48 -34.58 -6.89
C ALA A 383 -11.61 -35.19 -8.29
N ALA A 384 -10.87 -34.65 -9.27
CA ALA A 384 -10.91 -35.05 -10.67
C ALA A 384 -10.24 -36.42 -10.91
N SER A 385 -9.26 -36.83 -10.10
CA SER A 385 -8.55 -38.10 -10.27
C SER A 385 -9.42 -39.34 -10.10
N LYS A 386 -10.64 -39.18 -9.55
CA LYS A 386 -11.63 -40.26 -9.42
C LYS A 386 -12.26 -40.67 -10.76
N ASP A 387 -12.22 -39.79 -11.76
CA ASP A 387 -12.68 -40.06 -13.12
C ASP A 387 -11.60 -39.60 -14.12
N PRO A 388 -10.97 -40.52 -14.87
CA PRO A 388 -9.99 -40.17 -15.90
C PRO A 388 -10.45 -39.08 -16.86
N LYS A 389 -11.73 -39.08 -17.26
CA LYS A 389 -12.26 -38.07 -18.18
C LYS A 389 -12.23 -36.67 -17.56
N GLU A 390 -12.54 -36.57 -16.28
CA GLU A 390 -12.48 -35.29 -15.56
C GLU A 390 -11.06 -34.84 -15.30
N LEU A 391 -10.17 -35.75 -14.90
CA LEU A 391 -8.75 -35.45 -14.78
C LEU A 391 -8.20 -34.86 -16.09
N PHE A 392 -8.57 -35.47 -17.22
CA PHE A 392 -8.14 -34.98 -18.53
C PHE A 392 -8.75 -33.62 -18.85
N ALA A 393 -10.01 -33.38 -18.50
CA ALA A 393 -10.64 -32.07 -18.67
C ALA A 393 -9.93 -30.99 -17.84
N VAL A 394 -9.53 -31.30 -16.60
CA VAL A 394 -8.76 -30.37 -15.76
C VAL A 394 -7.39 -30.08 -16.35
N VAL A 395 -6.67 -31.11 -16.83
CA VAL A 395 -5.38 -30.95 -17.50
C VAL A 395 -5.51 -30.03 -18.72
N ARG A 396 -6.51 -30.28 -19.56
CA ARG A 396 -6.79 -29.50 -20.78
C ARG A 396 -7.36 -28.11 -20.51
N ALA A 397 -7.78 -27.81 -19.28
CA ALA A 397 -8.26 -26.49 -18.92
C ALA A 397 -7.12 -25.50 -18.64
N LEU A 398 -5.87 -25.95 -18.55
CA LEU A 398 -4.72 -25.07 -18.40
C LEU A 398 -4.13 -24.78 -19.79
N CYS A 399 -4.18 -23.53 -20.22
CA CYS A 399 -3.74 -23.07 -21.54
C CYS A 399 -2.74 -21.92 -21.39
N LEU A 400 -1.93 -21.69 -22.42
CA LEU A 400 -1.16 -20.46 -22.53
C LEU A 400 -2.06 -19.35 -23.10
N ASP A 401 -1.75 -18.10 -22.80
CA ASP A 401 -2.50 -16.94 -23.25
C ASP A 401 -2.40 -16.70 -24.77
N GLU A 402 -1.20 -16.84 -25.34
CA GLU A 402 -0.89 -16.63 -26.75
C GLU A 402 -1.11 -17.86 -27.65
N ASP A 403 -1.37 -19.02 -27.07
CA ASP A 403 -1.63 -20.25 -27.82
C ASP A 403 -3.09 -20.66 -27.64
N GLU A 404 -3.85 -20.79 -28.74
CA GLU A 404 -5.19 -21.38 -28.70
C GLU A 404 -5.16 -22.84 -28.22
N ARG A 405 -3.98 -23.47 -28.31
CA ARG A 405 -3.75 -24.84 -27.85
C ARG A 405 -3.56 -24.85 -26.33
N CYS A 406 -4.27 -25.76 -25.68
CA CYS A 406 -4.18 -25.97 -24.23
C CYS A 406 -3.17 -27.08 -23.92
N TRP A 407 -1.93 -26.68 -23.67
CA TRP A 407 -0.80 -27.59 -23.45
C TRP A 407 -0.63 -28.03 -21.99
N GLY A 408 -1.49 -27.54 -21.08
CA GLY A 408 -1.41 -27.67 -19.62
C GLY A 408 -0.40 -28.69 -19.10
N LEU A 409 0.76 -28.21 -18.66
CA LEU A 409 1.80 -29.05 -18.10
C LEU A 409 1.64 -29.11 -16.57
N ILE A 410 1.25 -30.28 -16.07
CA ILE A 410 1.12 -30.52 -14.63
C ILE A 410 2.22 -31.47 -14.23
N ARG A 411 3.03 -31.06 -13.26
CA ARG A 411 4.00 -31.92 -12.63
C ARG A 411 3.38 -32.61 -11.42
N LEU A 412 3.55 -33.91 -11.36
CA LEU A 412 3.15 -34.78 -10.27
C LEU A 412 4.40 -35.28 -9.57
N ASP A 413 4.60 -34.86 -8.32
CA ASP A 413 5.61 -35.49 -7.47
C ASP A 413 4.93 -36.64 -6.71
N LEU A 414 5.36 -37.86 -7.01
CA LEU A 414 4.78 -39.08 -6.48
C LEU A 414 5.41 -39.39 -5.11
N THR A 415 4.57 -39.59 -4.09
CA THR A 415 5.03 -40.01 -2.75
C THR A 415 4.25 -41.23 -2.28
N GLU A 416 4.85 -42.01 -1.38
CA GLU A 416 4.20 -43.08 -0.60
C GLU A 416 3.03 -43.82 -1.28
N GLY A 417 3.34 -44.82 -2.11
CA GLY A 417 2.32 -45.66 -2.75
C GLY A 417 1.55 -45.02 -3.90
N ALA A 418 1.73 -43.71 -4.17
CA ALA A 418 1.18 -43.05 -5.35
C ALA A 418 1.79 -43.62 -6.65
N ARG A 419 0.93 -43.90 -7.63
CA ARG A 419 1.36 -44.41 -8.95
C ARG A 419 0.56 -43.80 -10.08
N VAL A 420 1.16 -43.84 -11.26
CA VAL A 420 0.52 -43.48 -12.53
C VAL A 420 0.41 -44.71 -13.40
N THR A 421 -0.81 -45.05 -13.82
CA THR A 421 -1.08 -46.18 -14.69
C THR A 421 -1.15 -45.71 -16.14
N LEU A 422 -0.38 -46.36 -17.01
CA LEU A 422 -0.26 -46.05 -18.42
C LEU A 422 -0.98 -47.06 -19.31
N GLU A 423 -1.25 -46.67 -20.55
CA GLU A 423 -1.70 -47.58 -21.61
C GLU A 423 -0.71 -48.75 -21.76
N GLY A 424 -1.24 -49.97 -21.81
CA GLY A 424 -0.43 -51.21 -21.73
C GLY A 424 -0.21 -51.73 -20.31
N GLY A 425 -0.80 -51.09 -19.28
CA GLY A 425 -0.80 -51.59 -17.90
C GLY A 425 0.48 -51.29 -17.11
N GLN A 426 1.38 -50.46 -17.65
CA GLN A 426 2.60 -50.05 -16.96
C GLN A 426 2.27 -49.10 -15.80
N GLU A 427 2.79 -49.40 -14.60
CA GLU A 427 2.70 -48.52 -13.44
C GLU A 427 4.03 -47.80 -13.19
N ILE A 428 3.96 -46.48 -12.99
CA ILE A 428 5.07 -45.61 -12.66
C ILE A 428 4.91 -45.10 -11.23
N ASP A 429 5.92 -45.31 -10.40
CA ASP A 429 6.01 -44.86 -9.02
C ASP A 429 7.21 -43.91 -8.83
N SER A 430 7.47 -43.51 -7.59
CA SER A 430 8.60 -42.63 -7.24
C SER A 430 9.97 -43.27 -7.46
N ILE A 431 10.07 -44.61 -7.55
CA ILE A 431 11.34 -45.30 -7.82
C ILE A 431 11.65 -45.21 -9.31
N LYS A 432 10.66 -45.45 -10.17
CA LYS A 432 10.81 -45.38 -11.64
C LYS A 432 10.88 -43.96 -12.18
N ALA A 433 10.36 -42.99 -11.44
CA ALA A 433 10.37 -41.57 -11.81
C ALA A 433 10.74 -40.70 -10.59
N PRO A 434 12.03 -40.70 -10.17
CA PRO A 434 12.46 -39.99 -8.95
C PRO A 434 12.28 -38.47 -9.04
N GLY A 435 12.30 -37.92 -10.26
CA GLY A 435 11.99 -36.51 -10.51
C GLY A 435 10.49 -36.18 -10.58
N GLY A 436 9.61 -37.17 -10.38
CA GLY A 436 8.19 -37.06 -10.64
C GLY A 436 7.85 -37.27 -12.13
N VAL A 437 6.58 -37.11 -12.46
CA VAL A 437 6.07 -37.22 -13.84
C VAL A 437 5.41 -35.92 -14.27
N SER A 438 5.37 -35.66 -15.57
CA SER A 438 4.65 -34.53 -16.14
C SER A 438 3.49 -35.01 -17.00
N LEU A 439 2.32 -34.42 -16.81
CA LEU A 439 1.12 -34.64 -17.60
C LEU A 439 0.94 -33.48 -18.58
N ARG A 440 0.64 -33.78 -19.84
CA ARG A 440 0.24 -32.80 -20.85
C ARG A 440 -0.76 -33.39 -21.83
N SER A 441 -1.57 -32.56 -22.47
CA SER A 441 -2.35 -33.03 -23.61
C SER A 441 -1.43 -33.27 -24.82
N GLU A 442 -1.66 -34.36 -25.56
CA GLU A 442 -0.87 -34.65 -26.78
C GLU A 442 -1.07 -33.58 -27.87
N ASN A 443 -2.28 -33.04 -28.00
CA ASN A 443 -2.63 -31.98 -28.93
C ASN A 443 -3.85 -31.18 -28.43
N ALA A 444 -4.28 -30.16 -29.18
CA ALA A 444 -5.34 -29.25 -28.77
C ALA A 444 -6.77 -29.81 -28.88
N LYS A 445 -6.97 -31.01 -29.44
CA LYS A 445 -8.31 -31.59 -29.60
C LYS A 445 -8.91 -31.97 -28.25
N ALA A 446 -10.23 -31.83 -28.12
CA ALA A 446 -10.95 -32.08 -26.88
C ALA A 446 -10.83 -33.53 -26.38
N ASP A 447 -10.62 -34.48 -27.28
CA ASP A 447 -10.49 -35.93 -27.04
C ASP A 447 -9.02 -36.41 -27.01
N SER A 448 -8.05 -35.51 -27.18
CA SER A 448 -6.63 -35.85 -27.22
C SER A 448 -6.17 -36.58 -25.97
N PRO A 449 -5.45 -37.72 -26.08
CA PRO A 449 -4.97 -38.43 -24.89
C PRO A 449 -4.04 -37.53 -24.06
N ILE A 450 -3.98 -37.81 -22.76
CA ILE A 450 -3.02 -37.19 -21.86
C ILE A 450 -1.74 -38.02 -21.88
N VAL A 451 -0.64 -37.37 -22.20
CA VAL A 451 0.69 -37.95 -22.26
C VAL A 451 1.39 -37.71 -20.93
N VAL A 452 1.97 -38.78 -20.40
CA VAL A 452 2.85 -38.79 -19.25
C VAL A 452 4.28 -38.82 -19.75
N THR A 453 5.11 -37.87 -19.33
CA THR A 453 6.56 -37.86 -19.58
C THR A 453 7.33 -37.88 -18.27
N TRP A 454 8.39 -38.66 -18.19
CA TRP A 454 9.23 -38.73 -17.00
C TRP A 454 10.69 -39.02 -17.37
N THR A 455 11.59 -38.84 -16.41
CA THR A 455 12.99 -39.24 -16.51
C THR A 455 13.19 -40.46 -15.60
N ASP A 456 13.67 -41.56 -16.15
CA ASP A 456 13.94 -42.77 -15.37
C ASP A 456 15.24 -42.69 -14.55
N THR A 457 15.58 -43.75 -13.82
CA THR A 457 16.78 -43.83 -12.98
C THR A 457 18.08 -43.72 -13.76
N ASP A 458 18.04 -44.01 -15.06
CA ASP A 458 19.18 -43.98 -15.97
C ASP A 458 19.26 -42.65 -16.75
N ALA A 459 18.53 -41.64 -16.28
CA ALA A 459 18.39 -40.32 -16.89
C ALA A 459 17.80 -40.33 -18.31
N ASN A 460 17.09 -41.39 -18.71
CA ASN A 460 16.43 -41.45 -20.01
C ASN A 460 15.03 -40.84 -19.94
N SER A 461 14.70 -40.02 -20.94
CA SER A 461 13.34 -39.52 -21.12
C SER A 461 12.42 -40.63 -21.62
N LYS A 462 11.28 -40.81 -20.95
CA LYS A 462 10.25 -41.79 -21.29
C LYS A 462 8.91 -41.10 -21.48
N ARG A 463 8.04 -41.75 -22.25
CA ARG A 463 6.71 -41.26 -22.61
C ARG A 463 5.69 -42.41 -22.59
N GLY A 464 4.49 -42.13 -22.10
CA GLY A 464 3.34 -43.03 -22.19
C GLY A 464 2.02 -42.28 -22.18
N LYS A 465 0.90 -42.96 -22.40
CA LYS A 465 -0.45 -42.36 -22.31
C LYS A 465 -1.08 -42.69 -20.97
N LEU A 466 -1.65 -41.69 -20.31
CA LEU A 466 -2.27 -41.81 -18.99
C LEU A 466 -3.59 -42.60 -19.10
N ILE A 467 -3.79 -43.54 -18.17
CA ILE A 467 -5.11 -44.17 -17.91
C ILE A 467 -5.70 -43.62 -16.62
N SER A 468 -4.95 -43.69 -15.51
CA SER A 468 -5.46 -43.34 -14.18
C SER A 468 -4.33 -43.02 -13.20
N LEU A 469 -4.71 -42.51 -12.03
CA LEU A 469 -3.84 -42.28 -10.89
C LEU A 469 -4.25 -43.22 -9.74
N VAL A 470 -3.25 -43.77 -9.04
CA VAL A 470 -3.43 -44.61 -7.85
C VAL A 470 -2.94 -43.83 -6.63
N SER A 471 -3.71 -43.86 -5.54
CA SER A 471 -3.47 -43.07 -4.32
C SER A 471 -3.22 -41.58 -4.59
N PRO A 472 -4.16 -40.88 -5.27
CA PRO A 472 -4.01 -39.48 -5.67
C PRO A 472 -3.85 -38.50 -4.49
N GLU A 473 -4.22 -38.89 -3.28
CA GLU A 473 -3.98 -38.17 -2.02
C GLU A 473 -2.50 -38.05 -1.67
N ASN A 474 -1.66 -38.97 -2.16
CA ASN A 474 -0.21 -38.98 -1.93
C ASN A 474 0.56 -38.38 -3.12
N ILE A 475 -0.11 -37.63 -3.99
CA ILE A 475 0.50 -36.92 -5.12
C ILE A 475 0.54 -35.42 -4.80
N ARG A 476 1.70 -34.80 -4.98
CA ARG A 476 1.80 -33.34 -4.98
C ARG A 476 1.65 -32.81 -6.40
N TYR A 477 0.60 -32.03 -6.61
CA TYR A 477 0.29 -31.40 -7.89
C TYR A 477 0.92 -30.02 -7.96
N SER A 478 1.68 -29.75 -9.02
CA SER A 478 2.17 -28.41 -9.33
C SER A 478 1.93 -28.10 -10.81
N VAL A 479 1.51 -26.87 -11.10
CA VAL A 479 1.38 -26.40 -12.47
C VAL A 479 2.74 -25.90 -12.92
N ALA A 480 3.36 -26.61 -13.84
CA ALA A 480 4.67 -26.26 -14.37
C ALA A 480 4.48 -25.34 -15.57
N VAL A 481 4.83 -24.07 -15.43
CA VAL A 481 4.88 -23.15 -16.58
C VAL A 481 6.32 -23.05 -17.01
N SER A 482 6.78 -24.03 -17.77
CA SER A 482 8.15 -24.00 -18.29
C SER A 482 8.18 -23.27 -19.63
N LYS A 483 9.26 -22.50 -19.86
CA LYS A 483 9.63 -21.93 -21.17
C LYS A 483 9.63 -22.97 -22.31
N THR A 484 9.68 -24.26 -21.98
CA THR A 484 9.62 -25.39 -22.91
C THR A 484 8.24 -25.64 -23.54
N LEU A 485 7.16 -25.03 -23.05
CA LEU A 485 5.86 -25.10 -23.73
C LEU A 485 5.86 -24.44 -25.13
N ALA A 486 6.84 -23.57 -25.41
CA ALA A 486 6.98 -22.89 -26.71
C ALA A 486 8.02 -23.57 -27.63
N ARG A 487 8.72 -24.61 -27.16
CA ARG A 487 9.90 -25.14 -27.86
C ARG A 487 9.88 -26.67 -27.82
N THR A 488 9.05 -27.27 -28.66
CA THR A 488 9.20 -28.64 -29.19
C THR A 488 8.20 -28.83 -30.33
N ASP A 489 8.70 -29.36 -31.44
CA ASP A 489 8.02 -29.78 -32.69
C ASP A 489 8.07 -28.81 -33.89
N GLU A 490 9.11 -27.98 -34.01
CA GLU A 490 9.69 -27.57 -35.31
C GLU A 490 11.22 -27.64 -35.21
N ASP A 491 11.75 -28.87 -35.34
CA ASP A 491 13.06 -29.22 -35.93
C ASP A 491 13.07 -30.73 -36.20
#